data_AF-A0AAW3JSZ4-F1
#
_entry.id   AF-A0AAW3JSZ4-F1
#
_cell.length_a   1.000
_cell.length_b   1.000
_cell.length_c   1.000
_cell.angle_alpha   90.00
_cell.angle_beta   90.00
_cell.angle_gamma   90.00
#
_symmetry.space_group_name_H-M   'P 1'
#
loop_
_entity.id
_entity.type
_entity.pdbx_description
1 polymer ?
#
loop_
_entity_poly.entity_id
_entity_poly.type
_entity_poly.pdbx_seq_one_letter_code
_entity_poly.pdbx_strand_id
1 'polypeptide(L)'
;MNKRTVNISSLVLLLSLLSLITTMCLYYLVPMHYVSVIFAGVASVLLAHFFLESSLNYDYNFLHAASMTVSTLVFAIAIYVIQPNEWICFDFWLPCLVLANWIIPFLYCTLRDLFDRGPRFDGYHKFFNRMCIFFTLIYIFVIAKQYFITPIVPPYHSLKFGAHNFIPFMATGTYIEHTFKAGKSINEFVFYALQLVCLGIPFGYLCRVALRKLNFVFRIIIYILFPAALEAAQYMTGLGRGDIDDCVFSLIGIFIGVVLFHIMNGAFQTIATRDFMISRAQQKKYHF
;
A
#
# COMPACT_ATOMS: atom_id res chain seq x y z
N MET A 1 28.16 16.08 11.54
CA MET A 1 27.40 15.78 10.31
C MET A 1 28.24 16.20 9.11
N ASN A 2 28.53 15.31 8.16
CA ASN A 2 29.48 15.58 7.06
C ASN A 2 28.84 16.53 6.01
N LYS A 3 29.53 17.59 5.58
CA LYS A 3 28.98 18.62 4.68
C LYS A 3 28.39 18.04 3.38
N ARG A 4 29.00 16.97 2.86
CA ARG A 4 28.52 16.24 1.66
C ARG A 4 27.15 15.58 1.86
N THR A 5 26.90 14.99 3.03
CA THR A 5 25.62 14.34 3.37
C THR A 5 24.49 15.37 3.48
N VAL A 6 24.79 16.55 4.04
CA VAL A 6 23.84 17.66 4.14
C VAL A 6 23.45 18.15 2.74
N ASN A 7 24.43 18.36 1.86
CA ASN A 7 24.17 18.85 0.50
C ASN A 7 23.29 17.89 -0.31
N ILE A 8 23.52 16.57 -0.22
CA ILE A 8 22.70 15.59 -0.94
C ILE A 8 21.29 15.51 -0.37
N SER A 9 21.14 15.56 0.96
CA SER A 9 19.81 15.52 1.59
C SER A 9 18.97 16.74 1.22
N SER A 10 19.57 17.94 1.22
CA SER A 10 18.90 19.16 0.80
C SER A 10 18.52 19.13 -0.69
N LEU A 11 19.39 18.58 -1.54
CA LEU A 11 19.09 18.40 -2.97
C LEU A 11 17.90 17.46 -3.18
N VAL A 12 17.83 16.36 -2.42
CA VAL A 12 16.70 15.42 -2.46
C VAL A 12 15.40 16.14 -2.13
N LEU A 13 15.36 16.91 -1.04
CA LEU A 13 14.17 17.64 -0.63
C LEU A 13 13.77 18.71 -1.67
N LEU A 14 14.74 19.44 -2.22
CA LEU A 14 14.49 20.47 -3.24
C LEU A 14 13.85 19.88 -4.50
N LEU A 15 14.42 18.78 -5.03
CA LEU A 15 13.92 18.13 -6.23
C LEU A 15 12.58 17.40 -5.99
N SER A 16 12.38 16.84 -4.79
CA SER A 16 11.09 16.27 -4.38
C SER A 16 10.01 17.37 -4.34
N LEU A 17 10.33 18.53 -3.76
CA LEU A 17 9.41 19.67 -3.69
C LEU A 17 9.07 20.19 -5.10
N LEU A 18 10.05 20.30 -5.98
CA LEU A 18 9.81 20.71 -7.37
C LEU A 18 8.87 19.72 -8.08
N SER A 19 9.14 18.42 -7.96
CA SER A 19 8.28 17.37 -8.53
C SER A 19 6.87 17.42 -7.97
N LEU A 20 6.71 17.64 -6.66
CA LEU A 20 5.43 17.82 -6.00
C LEU A 20 4.67 19.02 -6.58
N ILE A 21 5.30 20.20 -6.64
CA ILE A 21 4.66 21.41 -7.17
C ILE A 21 4.18 21.18 -8.60
N THR A 22 5.04 20.62 -9.46
CA THR A 22 4.65 20.32 -10.85
C THR A 22 3.49 19.32 -10.90
N THR A 23 3.52 18.28 -10.07
CA THR A 23 2.44 17.29 -9.98
C THR A 23 1.12 17.93 -9.57
N MET A 24 1.13 18.84 -8.59
CA MET A 24 -0.08 19.53 -8.13
C MET A 24 -0.58 20.55 -9.13
N CYS A 25 0.31 21.28 -9.81
CA CYS A 25 -0.08 22.14 -10.92
C CYS A 25 -0.74 21.34 -12.05
N LEU A 26 -0.21 20.17 -12.40
CA LEU A 26 -0.82 19.29 -13.40
C LEU A 26 -2.18 18.76 -12.94
N TYR A 27 -2.30 18.37 -11.67
CA TYR A 27 -3.57 17.92 -11.11
C TYR A 27 -4.64 19.03 -11.15
N TYR A 28 -4.24 20.28 -10.91
CA TYR A 28 -5.15 21.44 -10.95
C TYR A 28 -5.50 21.90 -12.38
N LEU A 29 -4.52 21.96 -13.28
CA LEU A 29 -4.67 22.57 -14.61
C LEU A 29 -5.21 21.61 -15.67
N VAL A 30 -4.98 20.30 -15.52
CA VAL A 30 -5.33 19.31 -16.53
C VAL A 30 -6.60 18.56 -16.09
N PRO A 31 -7.73 18.64 -16.83
CA PRO A 31 -8.97 17.97 -16.45
C PRO A 31 -8.82 16.44 -16.34
N MET A 32 -7.90 15.86 -17.10
CA MET A 32 -7.59 14.44 -17.08
C MET A 32 -6.62 14.12 -15.94
N HIS A 33 -7.12 13.96 -14.71
CA HIS A 33 -6.28 13.79 -13.51
C HIS A 33 -5.34 12.58 -13.56
N TYR A 34 -5.61 11.55 -14.36
CA TYR A 34 -4.68 10.43 -14.57
C TYR A 34 -3.32 10.87 -15.16
N VAL A 35 -3.28 11.99 -15.88
CA VAL A 35 -2.05 12.58 -16.42
C VAL A 35 -1.09 12.96 -15.31
N SER A 36 -1.61 13.49 -14.19
CA SER A 36 -0.79 13.85 -13.02
C SER A 36 -0.15 12.61 -12.37
N VAL A 37 -0.87 11.47 -12.34
CA VAL A 37 -0.37 10.20 -11.80
C VAL A 37 0.72 9.61 -12.69
N ILE A 38 0.53 9.66 -14.02
CA ILE A 38 1.55 9.23 -14.98
C ILE A 38 2.81 10.08 -14.83
N PHE A 39 2.66 11.41 -14.78
CA PHE A 39 3.79 12.31 -14.58
C PHE A 39 4.51 12.02 -13.26
N ALA A 40 3.78 11.93 -12.15
CA ALA A 40 4.34 11.61 -10.84
C ALA A 40 5.11 10.29 -10.89
N GLY A 41 4.58 9.28 -11.58
CA GLY A 41 5.26 7.99 -11.74
C GLY A 41 6.58 8.10 -12.51
N VAL A 42 6.58 8.77 -13.67
CA VAL A 42 7.81 8.97 -14.47
C VAL A 42 8.84 9.80 -13.69
N ALA A 43 8.42 10.91 -13.10
CA ALA A 43 9.30 11.76 -12.29
C ALA A 43 9.89 10.99 -11.11
N SER A 44 9.07 10.16 -10.44
CA SER A 44 9.49 9.36 -9.29
C SER A 44 10.53 8.30 -9.67
N VAL A 45 10.41 7.65 -10.84
CA VAL A 45 11.46 6.74 -11.36
C VAL A 45 12.75 7.49 -11.66
N LEU A 46 12.67 8.63 -12.36
CA LEU A 46 13.85 9.41 -12.75
C LEU A 46 14.60 9.94 -11.52
N LEU A 47 13.88 10.48 -10.54
CA LEU A 47 14.45 10.96 -9.29
C LEU A 47 15.03 9.80 -8.47
N ALA A 48 14.33 8.67 -8.39
CA ALA A 48 14.83 7.51 -7.67
C ALA A 48 16.14 6.99 -8.26
N HIS A 49 16.22 6.92 -9.60
CA HIS A 49 17.45 6.59 -10.32
C HIS A 49 18.56 7.59 -10.03
N PHE A 50 18.28 8.88 -10.21
CA PHE A 50 19.26 9.96 -10.00
C PHE A 50 19.82 9.96 -8.59
N PHE A 51 18.99 9.83 -7.56
CA PHE A 51 19.44 9.80 -6.17
C PHE A 51 20.24 8.55 -5.85
N LEU A 52 19.85 7.40 -6.37
CA LEU A 52 20.58 6.16 -6.14
C LEU A 52 21.98 6.20 -6.77
N GLU A 53 22.09 6.67 -8.02
CA GLU A 53 23.37 6.78 -8.71
C GLU A 53 24.28 7.87 -8.12
N SER A 54 23.70 9.00 -7.70
CA SER A 54 24.48 10.11 -7.13
C SER A 54 25.02 9.84 -5.73
N SER A 55 24.29 9.04 -4.93
CA SER A 55 24.62 8.81 -3.53
C SER A 55 25.19 7.42 -3.24
N LEU A 56 24.99 6.47 -4.15
CA LEU A 56 25.26 5.04 -3.97
C LEU A 56 24.59 4.44 -2.71
N ASN A 57 23.50 5.04 -2.22
CA ASN A 57 22.85 4.65 -0.97
C ASN A 57 21.33 4.76 -1.07
N TYR A 58 20.62 3.72 -0.62
CA TYR A 58 19.15 3.68 -0.65
C TYR A 58 18.48 4.63 0.36
N ASP A 59 19.17 5.12 1.40
CA ASP A 59 18.59 6.01 2.40
C ASP A 59 18.02 7.32 1.80
N TYR A 60 18.62 7.84 0.72
CA TYR A 60 18.12 9.03 0.03
C TYR A 60 16.85 8.75 -0.80
N ASN A 61 16.70 7.54 -1.31
CA ASN A 61 15.46 7.09 -1.96
C ASN A 61 14.31 6.94 -0.95
N PHE A 62 14.64 6.53 0.28
CA PHE A 62 13.66 6.57 1.37
C PHE A 62 13.20 8.01 1.65
N LEU A 63 14.14 8.95 1.77
CA LEU A 63 13.81 10.36 2.01
C LEU A 63 12.93 10.95 0.89
N HIS A 64 13.26 10.66 -0.37
CA HIS A 64 12.47 11.06 -1.53
C HIS A 64 11.03 10.51 -1.46
N ALA A 65 10.85 9.19 -1.33
CA ALA A 65 9.50 8.62 -1.33
C ALA A 65 8.70 9.05 -0.11
N ALA A 66 9.32 9.16 1.07
CA ALA A 66 8.66 9.64 2.28
C ALA A 66 8.20 11.09 2.11
N SER A 67 9.06 11.98 1.59
CA SER A 67 8.71 13.38 1.32
C SER A 67 7.55 13.48 0.35
N MET A 68 7.61 12.78 -0.79
CA MET A 68 6.56 12.82 -1.81
C MET A 68 5.23 12.24 -1.27
N THR A 69 5.28 11.08 -0.63
CA THR A 69 4.08 10.42 -0.12
C THR A 69 3.41 11.22 1.00
N VAL A 70 4.17 11.77 1.96
CA VAL A 70 3.60 12.59 3.04
C VAL A 70 2.98 13.86 2.48
N SER A 71 3.70 14.60 1.62
CA SER A 71 3.17 15.85 1.07
C SER A 71 1.92 15.62 0.22
N THR A 72 1.88 14.55 -0.59
CA THR A 72 0.70 14.21 -1.38
C THR A 72 -0.46 13.69 -0.54
N LEU A 73 -0.18 12.97 0.55
CA LEU A 73 -1.20 12.56 1.51
C LEU A 73 -1.82 13.77 2.23
N VAL A 74 -1.00 14.71 2.70
CA VAL A 74 -1.48 15.96 3.33
C VAL A 74 -2.35 16.75 2.36
N PHE A 75 -1.93 16.85 1.10
CA PHE A 75 -2.73 17.49 0.06
C PHE A 75 -4.07 16.78 -0.18
N ALA A 76 -4.08 15.45 -0.27
CA ALA A 76 -5.29 14.67 -0.43
C ALA A 76 -6.26 14.83 0.75
N ILE A 77 -5.74 14.84 1.99
CA ILE A 77 -6.53 15.10 3.20
C ILE A 77 -7.10 16.51 3.19
N ALA A 78 -6.30 17.52 2.82
CA ALA A 78 -6.76 18.91 2.75
C ALA A 78 -7.92 19.07 1.76
N ILE A 79 -7.82 18.48 0.56
CA ILE A 79 -8.90 18.48 -0.42
C ILE A 79 -10.14 17.76 0.13
N TYR A 80 -9.94 16.61 0.77
CA TYR A 80 -11.05 15.85 1.35
C TYR A 80 -11.82 16.65 2.42
N VAL A 81 -11.11 17.38 3.28
CA VAL A 81 -11.72 18.16 4.37
C VAL A 81 -12.42 19.44 3.88
N ILE A 82 -11.91 20.06 2.82
CA ILE A 82 -12.46 21.32 2.29
C ILE A 82 -13.70 21.07 1.40
N GLN A 83 -14.08 19.81 1.16
CA GLN A 83 -15.26 19.51 0.35
C GLN A 83 -16.57 20.01 0.98
N PRO A 84 -17.53 20.50 0.16
CA PRO A 84 -17.46 20.68 -1.30
C PRO A 84 -16.66 21.93 -1.71
N ASN A 85 -15.78 21.79 -2.69
CA ASN A 85 -14.99 22.89 -3.26
C ASN A 85 -15.25 22.95 -4.77
N GLU A 86 -15.46 24.15 -5.31
CA GLU A 86 -15.72 24.37 -6.73
C GLU A 86 -14.48 24.15 -7.61
N TRP A 87 -13.28 24.28 -7.05
CA TRP A 87 -12.04 24.28 -7.82
C TRP A 87 -11.39 22.91 -7.92
N ILE A 88 -11.42 22.13 -6.84
CA ILE A 88 -10.78 20.82 -6.78
C ILE A 88 -11.67 19.83 -6.03
N CYS A 89 -12.05 18.76 -6.72
CA CYS A 89 -12.79 17.66 -6.12
C CYS A 89 -11.85 16.54 -5.66
N PHE A 90 -12.17 15.95 -4.51
CA PHE A 90 -11.59 14.68 -4.08
C PHE A 90 -12.11 13.57 -4.99
N ASP A 91 -11.21 12.88 -5.66
CA ASP A 91 -11.54 11.78 -6.56
C ASP A 91 -10.66 10.55 -6.33
N PHE A 92 -10.85 9.52 -7.14
CA PHE A 92 -10.07 8.28 -7.07
C PHE A 92 -8.57 8.47 -7.41
N TRP A 93 -8.22 9.50 -8.18
CA TRP A 93 -6.85 9.71 -8.65
C TRP A 93 -5.94 10.26 -7.57
N LEU A 94 -6.46 10.99 -6.58
CA LEU A 94 -5.67 11.46 -5.43
C LEU A 94 -5.08 10.31 -4.59
N PRO A 95 -5.86 9.31 -4.11
CA PRO A 95 -5.29 8.12 -3.48
C PRO A 95 -4.31 7.37 -4.37
N CYS A 96 -4.59 7.28 -5.68
CA CYS A 96 -3.66 6.66 -6.64
C CYS A 96 -2.33 7.40 -6.71
N LEU A 97 -2.35 8.73 -6.63
CA LEU A 97 -1.17 9.59 -6.64
C LEU A 97 -0.33 9.40 -5.38
N VAL A 98 -0.96 9.33 -4.20
CA VAL A 98 -0.28 9.00 -2.94
C VAL A 98 0.37 7.62 -3.02
N LEU A 99 -0.37 6.62 -3.51
CA LEU A 99 0.14 5.25 -3.65
C LEU A 99 1.30 5.18 -4.66
N ALA A 100 1.19 5.88 -5.80
CA ALA A 100 2.22 5.93 -6.84
C ALA A 100 3.55 6.48 -6.28
N ASN A 101 3.50 7.55 -5.49
CA ASN A 101 4.69 8.16 -4.88
C ASN A 101 5.41 7.26 -3.88
N TRP A 102 4.72 6.27 -3.31
CA TRP A 102 5.33 5.26 -2.46
C TRP A 102 5.79 4.02 -3.23
N ILE A 103 4.89 3.42 -4.03
CA ILE A 103 5.11 2.10 -4.64
C ILE A 103 6.18 2.16 -5.73
N ILE A 104 6.28 3.27 -6.48
CA ILE A 104 7.19 3.37 -7.62
C ILE A 104 8.66 3.43 -7.17
N PRO A 105 9.07 4.32 -6.23
CA PRO A 105 10.42 4.28 -5.68
C PRO A 105 10.76 2.95 -5.02
N PHE A 106 9.79 2.35 -4.32
CA PHE A 106 9.96 1.06 -3.66
C PHE A 106 10.25 -0.07 -4.65
N LEU A 107 9.42 -0.21 -5.70
CA LEU A 107 9.60 -1.20 -6.74
C LEU A 107 10.88 -0.95 -7.54
N TYR A 108 11.14 0.30 -7.92
CA TYR A 108 12.37 0.68 -8.62
C TYR A 108 13.62 0.26 -7.84
N CYS A 109 13.69 0.62 -6.55
CA CYS A 109 14.82 0.28 -5.70
C CYS A 109 14.96 -1.23 -5.48
N THR A 110 13.83 -1.94 -5.35
CA THR A 110 13.80 -3.40 -5.18
C THR A 110 14.29 -4.12 -6.43
N LEU A 111 13.82 -3.72 -7.62
CA LEU A 111 14.31 -4.25 -8.89
C LEU A 111 15.80 -3.93 -9.08
N ARG A 112 16.23 -2.72 -8.73
CA ARG A 112 17.64 -2.34 -8.81
C ARG A 112 18.52 -3.20 -7.90
N ASP A 113 18.10 -3.46 -6.66
CA ASP A 113 18.84 -4.32 -5.73
C ASP A 113 18.83 -5.80 -6.16
N LEU A 114 17.73 -6.26 -6.76
CA LEU A 114 17.58 -7.61 -7.31
C LEU A 114 18.58 -7.90 -8.43
N PHE A 115 18.79 -6.93 -9.33
CA PHE A 115 19.70 -7.07 -10.48
C PHE A 115 21.12 -6.55 -10.22
N ASP A 116 21.40 -6.00 -9.04
CA ASP A 116 22.75 -5.53 -8.70
C ASP A 116 23.67 -6.70 -8.31
N ARG A 117 24.47 -7.12 -9.30
CA ARG A 117 25.45 -8.23 -9.20
C ARG A 117 26.66 -7.93 -8.32
N GLY A 118 26.91 -6.66 -7.96
CA GLY A 118 28.00 -6.24 -7.07
C GLY A 118 27.46 -5.54 -5.81
N PRO A 119 28.28 -5.26 -4.78
CA PRO A 119 27.87 -4.42 -3.65
C PRO A 119 28.03 -2.93 -4.01
N ARG A 120 27.47 -2.49 -5.15
CA ARG A 120 27.63 -1.09 -5.61
C ARG A 120 26.83 -0.13 -4.73
N PHE A 121 25.61 -0.53 -4.38
CA PHE A 121 24.70 0.27 -3.59
C PHE A 121 24.60 -0.26 -2.16
N ASP A 122 24.63 0.64 -1.17
CA ASP A 122 24.55 0.28 0.24
C ASP A 122 23.19 0.63 0.86
N GLY A 123 22.81 -0.10 1.91
CA GLY A 123 21.66 0.25 2.76
C GLY A 123 20.30 -0.29 2.33
N TYR A 124 20.21 -1.20 1.34
CA TYR A 124 18.91 -1.71 0.86
C TYR A 124 18.04 -2.31 1.98
N HIS A 125 18.61 -3.17 2.83
CA HIS A 125 17.84 -3.81 3.92
C HIS A 125 17.21 -2.78 4.88
N LYS A 126 17.96 -1.71 5.18
CA LYS A 126 17.51 -0.62 6.03
C LYS A 126 16.41 0.21 5.33
N PHE A 127 16.60 0.50 4.04
CA PHE A 127 15.60 1.15 3.19
C PHE A 127 14.29 0.35 3.14
N PHE A 128 14.37 -0.96 2.87
CA PHE A 128 13.21 -1.85 2.79
C PHE A 128 12.40 -1.83 4.09
N ASN A 129 13.06 -2.04 5.23
CA ASN A 129 12.40 -2.02 6.53
C ASN A 129 11.74 -0.66 6.82
N ARG A 130 12.42 0.45 6.50
CA ARG A 130 11.87 1.80 6.65
C ARG A 130 10.65 2.03 5.77
N MET A 131 10.68 1.56 4.52
CA MET A 131 9.54 1.63 3.60
C MET A 131 8.34 0.82 4.09
N CYS A 132 8.57 -0.38 4.61
CA CYS A 132 7.50 -1.20 5.17
C CYS A 132 6.89 -0.56 6.42
N ILE A 133 7.70 -0.06 7.35
CA ILE A 133 7.20 0.65 8.55
C ILE A 133 6.40 1.88 8.14
N PHE A 134 6.93 2.69 7.22
CA PHE A 134 6.27 3.89 6.72
C PHE A 134 4.92 3.57 6.06
N PHE A 135 4.87 2.56 5.19
CA PHE A 135 3.62 2.09 4.58
C PHE A 135 2.63 1.54 5.61
N THR A 136 3.11 0.84 6.63
CA THR A 136 2.26 0.31 7.71
C THR A 136 1.51 1.43 8.42
N LEU A 137 2.15 2.59 8.68
CA LEU A 137 1.50 3.74 9.30
C LEU A 137 0.38 4.31 8.43
N ILE A 138 0.62 4.46 7.12
CA ILE A 138 -0.40 4.90 6.16
C ILE A 138 -1.53 3.87 6.07
N TYR A 139 -1.19 2.58 6.04
CA TYR A 139 -2.16 1.50 5.96
C TYR A 139 -3.07 1.44 7.19
N ILE A 140 -2.55 1.67 8.40
CA ILE A 140 -3.37 1.78 9.62
C ILE A 140 -4.40 2.91 9.49
N PHE A 141 -3.99 4.07 8.95
CA PHE A 141 -4.90 5.18 8.69
C PHE A 141 -5.99 4.80 7.67
N VAL A 142 -5.62 4.11 6.59
CA VAL A 142 -6.57 3.61 5.59
C VAL A 142 -7.57 2.63 6.21
N ILE A 143 -7.11 1.66 7.00
CA ILE A 143 -7.99 0.71 7.70
C ILE A 143 -8.93 1.43 8.66
N ALA A 144 -8.42 2.38 9.46
CA ALA A 144 -9.25 3.15 10.38
C ALA A 144 -10.36 3.92 9.64
N LYS A 145 -9.99 4.63 8.56
CA LYS A 145 -10.95 5.35 7.71
C LYS A 145 -11.97 4.40 7.08
N GLN A 146 -11.51 3.25 6.60
CA GLN A 146 -12.31 2.33 5.81
C GLN A 146 -13.19 1.40 6.63
N TYR A 147 -12.90 1.16 7.90
CA TYR A 147 -13.73 0.35 8.80
C TYR A 147 -14.63 1.20 9.71
N PHE A 148 -14.23 2.42 10.08
CA PHE A 148 -14.94 3.20 11.12
C PHE A 148 -15.50 4.56 10.67
N ILE A 149 -15.06 5.11 9.54
CA ILE A 149 -15.52 6.44 9.07
C ILE A 149 -16.39 6.30 7.82
N THR A 150 -15.87 5.67 6.78
CA THR A 150 -16.60 5.46 5.50
C THR A 150 -16.53 3.98 5.11
N PRO A 151 -17.32 3.09 5.75
CA PRO A 151 -17.30 1.67 5.47
C PRO A 151 -17.57 1.35 3.99
N ILE A 152 -16.93 0.31 3.47
CA ILE A 152 -17.24 -0.23 2.13
C ILE A 152 -18.61 -0.89 2.25
N VAL A 153 -19.56 -0.49 1.41
CA VAL A 153 -20.95 -0.92 1.51
C VAL A 153 -21.26 -1.92 0.39
N PRO A 154 -21.88 -3.08 0.71
CA PRO A 154 -22.30 -4.01 -0.32
C PRO A 154 -23.42 -3.43 -1.20
N PRO A 155 -23.55 -3.86 -2.47
CA PRO A 155 -24.56 -3.34 -3.40
C PRO A 155 -25.98 -3.88 -3.16
N TYR A 156 -26.13 -4.86 -2.27
CA TYR A 156 -27.43 -5.39 -1.86
C TYR A 156 -27.99 -4.69 -0.64
N HIS A 157 -29.24 -5.03 -0.30
CA HIS A 157 -29.96 -4.40 0.81
C HIS A 157 -29.11 -4.44 2.07
N SER A 158 -28.54 -3.27 2.35
CA SER A 158 -27.53 -3.15 3.36
C SER A 158 -28.21 -3.34 4.71
N LEU A 159 -27.71 -4.26 5.53
CA LEU A 159 -28.16 -4.44 6.91
C LEU A 159 -28.27 -3.06 7.58
N LYS A 160 -29.31 -2.81 8.40
CA LYS A 160 -29.35 -1.57 9.19
C LYS A 160 -28.04 -1.44 9.98
N PHE A 161 -27.57 -0.22 10.22
CA PHE A 161 -26.38 0.01 11.04
C PHE A 161 -26.57 -0.70 12.40
N GLY A 162 -25.68 -1.61 12.77
CA GLY A 162 -25.84 -2.50 13.92
C GLY A 162 -26.60 -3.82 13.68
N ALA A 163 -26.93 -4.21 12.45
CA ALA A 163 -27.45 -5.55 12.12
C ALA A 163 -26.33 -6.49 11.62
N HIS A 164 -26.53 -7.80 11.78
CA HIS A 164 -25.46 -8.79 11.69
C HIS A 164 -25.82 -9.94 10.75
N ASN A 165 -24.86 -10.37 9.94
CA ASN A 165 -24.95 -11.60 9.15
C ASN A 165 -23.81 -12.54 9.53
N PHE A 166 -24.16 -13.63 10.21
CA PHE A 166 -23.21 -14.70 10.58
C PHE A 166 -23.29 -15.90 9.65
N ILE A 167 -24.21 -15.90 8.67
CA ILE A 167 -24.34 -16.98 7.70
C ILE A 167 -23.52 -16.60 6.47
N PRO A 168 -22.39 -17.28 6.22
CA PRO A 168 -21.53 -16.96 5.09
C PRO A 168 -22.29 -17.08 3.78
N PHE A 169 -22.14 -16.07 2.93
CA PHE A 169 -22.62 -15.98 1.57
C PHE A 169 -24.13 -16.03 1.38
N MET A 170 -24.95 -15.97 2.44
CA MET A 170 -26.41 -15.99 2.28
C MET A 170 -26.91 -14.74 1.55
N ALA A 171 -26.54 -13.55 2.04
CA ALA A 171 -26.91 -12.28 1.42
C ALA A 171 -26.25 -12.10 0.04
N THR A 172 -24.95 -12.42 -0.05
CA THR A 172 -24.18 -12.39 -1.30
C THR A 172 -24.78 -13.31 -2.36
N GLY A 173 -25.08 -14.57 -2.04
CA GLY A 173 -25.66 -15.54 -2.97
C GLY A 173 -27.05 -15.13 -3.45
N THR A 174 -27.89 -14.66 -2.54
CA THR A 174 -29.23 -14.13 -2.87
C THR A 174 -29.13 -12.95 -3.84
N TYR A 175 -28.22 -12.00 -3.60
CA TYR A 175 -28.00 -10.86 -4.51
C TYR A 175 -27.56 -11.31 -5.89
N ILE A 176 -26.59 -12.24 -5.96
CA ILE A 176 -26.08 -12.77 -7.22
C ILE A 176 -27.21 -13.44 -8.01
N GLU A 177 -28.01 -14.29 -7.36
CA GLU A 177 -29.14 -14.97 -7.99
C GLU A 177 -30.18 -13.99 -8.53
N HIS A 178 -30.58 -12.99 -7.73
CA HIS A 178 -31.54 -11.97 -8.16
C HIS A 178 -31.01 -11.11 -9.31
N THR A 179 -29.72 -10.76 -9.27
CA THR A 179 -29.06 -9.94 -10.30
C THR A 179 -29.01 -10.68 -11.64
N PHE A 180 -28.65 -11.97 -11.62
CA PHE A 180 -28.69 -12.83 -12.80
C PHE A 180 -30.10 -13.03 -13.34
N LYS A 181 -31.09 -13.30 -12.48
CA LYS A 181 -32.51 -13.42 -12.90
C LYS A 181 -33.04 -12.13 -13.53
N ALA A 182 -32.55 -10.98 -13.07
CA ALA A 182 -32.92 -9.67 -13.61
C ALA A 182 -32.13 -9.27 -14.87
N GLY A 183 -31.20 -10.10 -15.35
CA GLY A 183 -30.34 -9.78 -16.50
C GLY A 183 -29.40 -8.59 -16.28
N LYS A 184 -29.10 -8.25 -15.03
CA LYS A 184 -28.21 -7.14 -14.66
C LYS A 184 -26.77 -7.63 -14.49
N SER A 185 -25.82 -6.69 -14.57
CA SER A 185 -24.41 -6.96 -14.32
C SER A 185 -24.10 -7.07 -12.82
N ILE A 186 -23.18 -7.96 -12.46
CA ILE A 186 -22.66 -8.15 -11.09
C ILE A 186 -21.45 -7.24 -10.77
N ASN A 187 -21.11 -6.29 -11.65
CA ASN A 187 -19.90 -5.48 -11.52
C ASN A 187 -19.79 -4.74 -10.17
N GLU A 188 -20.90 -4.24 -9.63
CA GLU A 188 -20.90 -3.55 -8.33
C GLU A 188 -20.42 -4.47 -7.20
N PHE A 189 -20.85 -5.73 -7.22
CA PHE A 189 -20.37 -6.73 -6.26
C PHE A 189 -18.92 -7.09 -6.50
N VAL A 190 -18.48 -7.21 -7.76
CA VAL A 190 -17.07 -7.47 -8.08
C VAL A 190 -16.18 -6.34 -7.56
N PHE A 191 -16.56 -5.08 -7.76
CA PHE A 191 -15.82 -3.94 -7.22
C PHE A 191 -15.78 -3.94 -5.68
N TYR A 192 -16.91 -4.23 -5.03
CA TYR A 192 -16.98 -4.40 -3.58
C TYR A 192 -15.99 -5.46 -3.07
N ALA A 193 -16.07 -6.68 -3.62
CA ALA A 193 -15.20 -7.79 -3.23
C ALA A 193 -13.73 -7.48 -3.50
N LEU A 194 -13.41 -6.87 -4.64
CA LEU A 194 -12.04 -6.47 -4.98
C LEU A 194 -11.48 -5.43 -4.00
N GLN A 195 -12.27 -4.47 -3.53
CA GLN A 195 -11.81 -3.49 -2.56
C GLN A 195 -11.43 -4.15 -1.22
N LEU A 196 -12.25 -5.08 -0.72
CA LEU A 196 -11.96 -5.84 0.50
C LEU A 196 -10.73 -6.73 0.35
N VAL A 197 -10.63 -7.46 -0.77
CA VAL A 197 -9.44 -8.26 -1.09
C VAL A 197 -8.19 -7.38 -1.15
N CYS A 198 -8.24 -6.23 -1.82
CA CYS A 198 -7.11 -5.30 -1.92
C CYS A 198 -6.68 -4.74 -0.56
N LEU A 199 -7.62 -4.50 0.36
CA LEU A 199 -7.30 -4.09 1.73
C LEU A 199 -6.59 -5.18 2.53
N GLY A 200 -6.86 -6.46 2.27
CA GLY A 200 -6.19 -7.58 2.95
C GLY A 200 -4.73 -7.82 2.49
N ILE A 201 -4.38 -7.43 1.26
CA ILE A 201 -3.05 -7.70 0.67
C ILE A 201 -1.90 -7.10 1.50
N PRO A 202 -1.90 -5.79 1.85
CA PRO A 202 -0.88 -5.20 2.71
C PRO A 202 -0.64 -5.97 4.00
N PHE A 203 -1.72 -6.38 4.69
CA PHE A 203 -1.60 -7.10 5.96
C PHE A 203 -0.89 -8.44 5.78
N GLY A 204 -1.29 -9.25 4.79
CA GLY A 204 -0.66 -10.54 4.53
C GLY A 204 0.84 -10.43 4.26
N TYR A 205 1.22 -9.47 3.41
CA TYR A 205 2.63 -9.21 3.08
C TYR A 205 3.43 -8.70 4.29
N LEU A 206 2.95 -7.65 4.97
CA LEU A 206 3.65 -7.01 6.08
C LEU A 206 3.76 -7.93 7.31
N CYS A 207 2.71 -8.70 7.59
CA CYS A 207 2.71 -9.67 8.67
C CYS A 207 3.79 -10.75 8.41
N ARG A 208 3.97 -11.19 7.16
CA ARG A 208 5.04 -12.14 6.81
C ARG A 208 6.44 -11.57 7.00
N VAL A 209 6.62 -10.28 6.70
CA VAL A 209 7.85 -9.51 6.96
C VAL A 209 8.14 -9.40 8.46
N ALA A 210 7.16 -8.93 9.24
CA ALA A 210 7.31 -8.66 10.68
C ALA A 210 7.48 -9.94 11.50
N LEU A 211 6.66 -10.97 11.23
CA LEU A 211 6.58 -12.20 12.01
C LEU A 211 7.40 -13.34 11.40
N ARG A 212 8.49 -13.02 10.68
CA ARG A 212 9.29 -14.02 9.98
C ARG A 212 9.85 -15.12 10.90
N LYS A 213 10.16 -14.76 12.15
CA LYS A 213 10.72 -15.66 13.17
C LYS A 213 9.66 -16.46 13.92
N LEU A 214 8.38 -16.09 13.78
CA LEU A 214 7.27 -16.76 14.45
C LEU A 214 6.97 -18.09 13.77
N ASN A 215 6.51 -19.09 14.53
CA ASN A 215 6.13 -20.38 13.96
C ASN A 215 4.91 -20.26 13.04
N PHE A 216 4.79 -21.18 12.09
CA PHE A 216 3.73 -21.18 11.08
C PHE A 216 2.32 -21.17 11.68
N VAL A 217 2.07 -21.98 12.71
CA VAL A 217 0.76 -22.08 13.38
C VAL A 217 0.32 -20.73 13.95
N PHE A 218 1.20 -20.04 14.69
CA PHE A 218 0.87 -18.74 15.25
C PHE A 218 0.63 -17.68 14.17
N ARG A 219 1.30 -17.77 13.02
CA ARG A 219 1.02 -16.88 11.89
C ARG A 219 -0.38 -17.10 11.31
N ILE A 220 -0.81 -18.36 11.14
CA ILE A 220 -2.18 -18.67 10.71
C ILE A 220 -3.20 -18.07 11.69
N ILE A 221 -2.97 -18.25 12.99
CA ILE A 221 -3.86 -17.68 14.02
C ILE A 221 -3.97 -16.16 13.83
N ILE A 222 -2.85 -15.46 13.60
CA ILE A 222 -2.85 -14.01 13.40
C ILE A 222 -3.56 -13.60 12.10
N TYR A 223 -3.38 -14.37 11.01
CA TYR A 223 -4.08 -14.13 9.75
C TYR A 223 -5.59 -14.22 9.88
N ILE A 224 -6.10 -15.14 10.70
CA ILE A 224 -7.53 -15.31 10.97
C ILE A 224 -8.04 -14.29 11.97
N LEU A 225 -7.28 -14.05 13.04
CA LEU A 225 -7.69 -13.19 14.13
C LEU A 225 -7.80 -11.72 13.70
N PHE A 226 -6.95 -11.26 12.78
CA PHE A 226 -6.97 -9.86 12.35
C PHE A 226 -8.31 -9.42 11.71
N PRO A 227 -8.80 -10.04 10.61
CA PRO A 227 -10.10 -9.67 10.05
C PRO A 227 -11.24 -9.92 11.03
N ALA A 228 -11.21 -11.01 11.80
CA ALA A 228 -12.21 -11.29 12.83
C ALA A 228 -12.25 -10.21 13.93
N ALA A 229 -11.09 -9.68 14.33
CA ALA A 229 -11.00 -8.61 15.31
C ALA A 229 -11.49 -7.27 14.75
N LEU A 230 -11.30 -6.99 13.45
CA LEU A 230 -11.87 -5.81 12.81
C LEU A 230 -13.40 -5.86 12.77
N GLU A 231 -13.97 -7.00 12.36
CA GLU A 231 -15.42 -7.22 12.39
C GLU A 231 -15.97 -7.13 13.83
N ALA A 232 -15.29 -7.74 14.80
CA ALA A 232 -15.67 -7.65 16.22
C ALA A 232 -15.59 -6.21 16.74
N ALA A 233 -14.59 -5.43 16.32
CA ALA A 233 -14.49 -4.02 16.68
C ALA A 233 -15.62 -3.19 16.07
N GLN A 234 -16.00 -3.44 14.81
CA GLN A 234 -17.17 -2.81 14.19
C GLN A 234 -18.47 -3.20 14.90
N TYR A 235 -18.60 -4.46 15.31
CA TYR A 235 -19.71 -4.95 16.12
C TYR A 235 -19.81 -4.20 17.45
N MET A 236 -18.71 -4.11 18.21
CA MET A 236 -18.70 -3.49 19.54
C MET A 236 -18.89 -1.98 19.51
N THR A 237 -18.30 -1.29 18.52
CA THR A 237 -18.41 0.16 18.40
C THR A 237 -19.75 0.59 17.82
N GLY A 238 -20.46 -0.33 17.17
CA GLY A 238 -21.64 -0.03 16.38
C GLY A 238 -21.36 0.87 15.19
N LEU A 239 -20.09 1.17 14.86
CA LEU A 239 -19.68 2.10 13.81
C LEU A 239 -19.52 1.44 12.42
N GLY A 240 -20.08 0.25 12.24
CA GLY A 240 -20.00 -0.51 10.99
C GLY A 240 -21.05 -1.61 10.90
N ARG A 241 -20.80 -2.59 10.02
CA ARG A 241 -21.64 -3.77 9.84
C ARG A 241 -20.73 -4.98 10.00
N GLY A 242 -21.02 -5.82 10.98
CA GLY A 242 -20.33 -7.10 11.09
C GLY A 242 -20.86 -8.05 10.02
N ASP A 243 -20.08 -8.30 8.96
CA ASP A 243 -20.41 -9.26 7.91
C ASP A 243 -19.30 -10.31 7.80
N ILE A 244 -19.66 -11.58 7.97
CA ILE A 244 -18.70 -12.68 7.90
C ILE A 244 -18.11 -12.82 6.49
N ASP A 245 -18.80 -12.34 5.45
CA ASP A 245 -18.30 -12.36 4.08
C ASP A 245 -17.07 -11.44 3.93
N ASP A 246 -17.01 -10.33 4.67
CA ASP A 246 -15.89 -9.38 4.65
C ASP A 246 -14.62 -9.99 5.26
N CYS A 247 -14.78 -10.83 6.29
CA CYS A 247 -13.70 -11.67 6.79
C CYS A 247 -13.14 -12.59 5.69
N VAL A 248 -14.01 -13.22 4.91
CA VAL A 248 -13.58 -14.16 3.86
C VAL A 248 -12.84 -13.42 2.74
N PHE A 249 -13.36 -12.30 2.26
CA PHE A 249 -12.66 -11.48 1.24
C PHE A 249 -11.32 -10.95 1.75
N SER A 250 -11.27 -10.51 3.01
CA SER A 250 -10.02 -10.09 3.65
C SER A 250 -9.01 -11.25 3.72
N LEU A 251 -9.44 -12.46 4.07
CA LEU A 251 -8.58 -13.65 4.10
C LEU A 251 -7.99 -13.99 2.72
N ILE A 252 -8.78 -13.85 1.65
CA ILE A 252 -8.28 -14.01 0.27
C ILE A 252 -7.19 -12.96 -0.02
N GLY A 253 -7.41 -11.71 0.36
CA GLY A 253 -6.41 -10.64 0.26
C GLY A 253 -5.13 -10.96 1.01
N ILE A 254 -5.25 -11.43 2.26
CA ILE A 254 -4.13 -11.84 3.10
C ILE A 254 -3.32 -12.96 2.44
N PHE A 255 -4.00 -13.97 1.89
CA PHE A 255 -3.35 -15.06 1.17
C PHE A 255 -2.56 -14.54 -0.04
N ILE A 256 -3.14 -13.65 -0.85
CA ILE A 256 -2.45 -13.00 -1.97
C ILE A 256 -1.21 -12.25 -1.49
N GLY A 257 -1.32 -11.48 -0.39
CA GLY A 257 -0.19 -10.77 0.21
C GLY A 257 0.96 -11.69 0.64
N VAL A 258 0.63 -12.85 1.21
CA VAL A 258 1.63 -13.89 1.56
C VAL A 258 2.28 -14.46 0.32
N VAL A 259 1.51 -14.75 -0.74
CA VAL A 259 2.04 -15.24 -2.02
C VAL A 259 2.99 -14.21 -2.65
N LEU A 260 2.65 -12.92 -2.64
CA LEU A 260 3.51 -11.85 -3.14
C LEU A 260 4.85 -11.77 -2.40
N PHE A 261 4.86 -11.97 -1.08
CA PHE A 261 6.10 -12.08 -0.31
C PHE A 261 6.97 -13.25 -0.81
N HIS A 262 6.36 -14.41 -1.04
CA HIS A 262 7.07 -15.59 -1.50
C HIS A 262 7.59 -15.45 -2.94
N ILE A 263 6.83 -14.81 -3.83
CA ILE A 263 7.26 -14.47 -5.19
C ILE A 263 8.49 -13.58 -5.13
N MET A 264 8.45 -12.51 -4.32
CA MET A 264 9.56 -11.59 -4.19
C MET A 264 10.80 -12.29 -3.61
N ASN A 265 10.63 -13.09 -2.54
CA ASN A 265 11.74 -13.85 -1.98
C ASN A 265 12.32 -14.86 -2.99
N GLY A 266 11.45 -15.57 -3.72
CA GLY A 266 11.85 -16.51 -4.76
C GLY A 266 12.68 -15.83 -5.85
N ALA A 267 12.25 -14.66 -6.32
CA ALA A 267 13.01 -13.87 -7.30
C ALA A 267 14.42 -13.53 -6.79
N PHE A 268 14.56 -13.09 -5.54
CA PHE A 268 15.86 -12.80 -4.93
C PHE A 268 16.73 -14.05 -4.75
N GLN A 269 16.14 -15.19 -4.39
CA GLN A 269 16.86 -16.45 -4.28
C GLN A 269 17.36 -16.93 -5.65
N THR A 270 16.56 -16.81 -6.71
CA THR A 270 16.93 -17.27 -8.05
C THR A 270 17.92 -16.33 -8.74
N ILE A 271 17.75 -15.02 -8.63
CA ILE A 271 18.53 -14.03 -9.40
C ILE A 271 19.74 -13.53 -8.61
N ALA A 272 19.56 -13.24 -7.32
CA ALA A 272 20.59 -12.66 -6.46
C ALA A 272 21.21 -13.67 -5.49
N THR A 273 20.80 -14.95 -5.52
CA THR A 273 21.30 -16.04 -4.65
C THR A 273 21.25 -15.71 -3.16
N ARG A 274 20.25 -14.90 -2.75
CA ARG A 274 20.11 -14.47 -1.35
C ARG A 274 18.66 -14.22 -0.96
N ASP A 275 18.43 -14.19 0.35
CA ASP A 275 17.20 -13.65 0.91
C ASP A 275 17.29 -12.12 0.95
N PHE A 276 16.29 -11.44 0.41
CA PHE A 276 16.24 -9.97 0.36
C PHE A 276 16.15 -9.33 1.76
N MET A 277 15.69 -10.07 2.76
CA MET A 277 15.59 -9.67 4.16
C MET A 277 16.90 -9.82 4.93
N ILE A 278 17.99 -10.26 4.29
CA ILE A 278 19.31 -10.34 4.92
C ILE A 278 20.19 -9.23 4.35
N SER A 279 20.86 -8.49 5.24
CA SER A 279 21.81 -7.47 4.80
C SER A 279 23.01 -8.12 4.09
N ARG A 280 23.47 -7.52 2.98
CA ARG A 280 24.66 -7.99 2.24
C ARG A 280 25.90 -8.05 3.15
N ALA A 281 26.02 -7.14 4.12
CA ALA A 281 27.10 -7.13 5.10
C ALA A 281 27.08 -8.36 6.02
N GLN A 282 25.89 -8.82 6.41
CA GLN A 282 25.73 -10.02 7.24
C GLN A 282 26.00 -11.30 6.44
N GLN A 283 25.65 -11.37 5.15
CA GLN A 283 25.97 -12.54 4.31
C GLN A 283 27.48 -12.74 4.13
N LYS A 284 28.26 -11.67 3.95
CA LYS A 284 29.73 -11.80 3.84
C LYS A 284 30.36 -12.47 5.06
N LYS A 285 29.77 -12.30 6.25
CA LYS A 285 30.28 -12.86 7.51
C LYS A 285 30.10 -14.39 7.64
N TYR A 286 29.31 -15.01 6.77
CA TYR A 286 29.09 -16.47 6.75
C TYR A 286 29.88 -17.19 5.66
N HIS A 287 30.58 -16.45 4.79
CA HIS A 287 31.38 -17.00 3.70
C HIS A 287 32.90 -16.87 3.91
N PHE A 288 33.32 -16.50 5.12
CA PHE A 288 34.73 -16.48 5.55
C PHE A 288 34.87 -17.19 6.90
#